data_AF-A0A417Y4V7-F1
#
_entry.id   AF-A0A417Y4V7-F1
#
_cell.length_a   1.000
_cell.length_b   1.000
_cell.length_c   1.000
_cell.angle_alpha   90.00
_cell.angle_beta   90.00
_cell.angle_gamma   90.00
#
_symmetry.space_group_name_H-M   'P 1'
#
loop_
_entity.id
_entity.type
_entity.pdbx_description
1 polymer ?
#
loop_
_entity_poly.entity_id
_entity_poly.type
_entity_poly.pdbx_seq_one_letter_code
_entity_poly.pdbx_strand_id
1 'polypeptide(L)'
;MRSVRRSLCATVLSVEAITLGLTTPVMIELTDVSTGTALAIGLGLAAACLVTAGLLRAEWGYLLGHTIQVVAVGLGFVVPMMFVLGPILALLWGTAYGVGRKIERERAEAHAVSGESDAERESDV
;
A
#
# COMPACT_ATOMS: atom_id res chain seq x y z
N MET A 1 -16.00 -0.69 -11.97
CA MET A 1 -14.56 -1.00 -12.25
C MET A 1 -13.76 -0.75 -10.98
N ARG A 2 -12.88 -1.67 -10.55
CA ARG A 2 -12.02 -1.43 -9.37
C ARG A 2 -11.08 -0.25 -9.67
N SER A 3 -10.89 0.68 -8.73
CA SER A 3 -9.92 1.78 -8.91
C SER A 3 -8.52 1.18 -9.10
N VAL A 4 -7.82 1.63 -10.16
CA VAL A 4 -6.47 1.16 -10.49
C VAL A 4 -5.52 1.46 -9.33
N ARG A 5 -5.63 2.67 -8.74
CA ARG A 5 -4.88 3.08 -7.54
C ARG A 5 -5.04 2.08 -6.39
N ARG A 6 -6.28 1.73 -6.06
CA ARG A 6 -6.58 0.76 -4.99
C ARG A 6 -5.96 -0.59 -5.27
N SER A 7 -6.06 -1.08 -6.50
CA SER A 7 -5.51 -2.40 -6.87
C SER A 7 -3.98 -2.43 -6.75
N LEU A 8 -3.29 -1.41 -7.25
CA LEU A 8 -1.82 -1.36 -7.20
C LEU A 8 -1.31 -1.28 -5.75
N CYS A 9 -1.88 -0.36 -4.96
CA CYS A 9 -1.50 -0.19 -3.56
C CYS A 9 -1.84 -1.42 -2.69
N ALA A 10 -2.98 -2.07 -2.92
CA ALA A 10 -3.35 -3.29 -2.20
C ALA A 10 -2.38 -4.46 -2.49
N THR A 11 -1.92 -4.59 -3.74
CA THR A 11 -0.90 -5.59 -4.09
C THR A 11 0.40 -5.35 -3.35
N VAL A 12 0.88 -4.10 -3.29
CA VAL A 12 2.10 -3.75 -2.54
C VAL A 12 1.97 -4.13 -1.07
N LEU A 13 0.88 -3.71 -0.41
CA LEU A 13 0.62 -4.07 1.00
C LEU A 13 0.50 -5.58 1.22
N SER A 14 -0.01 -6.32 0.24
CA SER A 14 -0.15 -7.79 0.36
C SER A 14 1.21 -8.48 0.31
N VAL A 15 2.10 -8.05 -0.58
CA VAL A 15 3.49 -8.54 -0.62
C VAL A 15 4.22 -8.13 0.66
N GLU A 16 4.06 -6.89 1.09
CA GLU A 16 4.65 -6.37 2.32
C GLU A 16 4.16 -7.12 3.56
N ALA A 17 2.89 -7.51 3.62
CA ALA A 17 2.36 -8.35 4.71
C ALA A 17 3.13 -9.68 4.82
N ILE A 18 3.44 -10.31 3.68
CA ILE A 18 4.23 -11.54 3.65
C ILE A 18 5.67 -11.24 4.11
N THR A 19 6.29 -10.19 3.58
CA THR A 19 7.64 -9.77 3.98
C THR A 19 7.75 -9.53 5.48
N LEU A 20 6.82 -8.75 6.06
CA LEU A 20 6.80 -8.44 7.50
C LEU A 20 6.47 -9.68 8.34
N GLY A 21 5.57 -10.55 7.89
CA GLY A 21 5.32 -11.84 8.55
C GLY A 21 6.59 -12.69 8.64
N LEU A 22 7.37 -12.75 7.55
CA LEU A 22 8.65 -13.45 7.48
C LEU A 22 9.78 -12.82 8.32
N THR A 23 9.61 -11.59 8.81
CA THR A 23 10.55 -11.04 9.81
C THR A 23 10.44 -11.74 11.16
N THR A 24 9.34 -12.42 11.46
CA THR A 24 9.15 -13.17 12.72
C THR A 24 10.24 -14.21 12.96
N PRO A 25 10.47 -15.20 12.07
CA PRO A 25 11.56 -16.15 12.26
C PRO A 25 12.94 -15.48 12.24
N VAL A 26 13.13 -14.43 11.43
CA VAL A 26 14.39 -13.67 11.42
C VAL A 26 14.66 -13.05 12.78
N MET A 27 13.64 -12.48 13.43
CA MET A 27 13.81 -11.87 14.74
C MET A 27 14.16 -12.89 15.84
N ILE A 28 13.53 -14.07 15.78
CA ILE A 28 13.75 -15.16 16.74
C ILE A 28 15.15 -15.77 16.57
N GLU A 29 15.50 -16.14 15.33
CA GLU A 29 16.71 -16.93 15.06
C GLU A 29 17.97 -16.08 14.91
N LEU A 30 17.84 -14.82 14.46
CA LEU A 30 18.98 -13.99 14.07
C LEU A 30 19.16 -12.74 14.94
N THR A 31 18.17 -12.36 15.75
CA THR A 31 18.23 -11.12 16.55
C THR A 31 17.94 -11.33 18.04
N ASP A 32 17.74 -12.58 18.48
CA ASP A 32 17.53 -12.98 19.88
C ASP A 32 16.35 -12.25 20.57
N VAL A 33 15.37 -11.81 19.77
CA VAL A 33 14.14 -11.18 20.26
C VAL A 33 13.21 -12.25 20.80
N SER A 34 12.60 -12.00 21.96
CA SER A 34 11.67 -12.96 22.56
C SER A 34 10.56 -13.36 21.58
N THR A 35 10.20 -14.65 21.57
CA THR A 35 9.20 -15.19 20.64
C THR A 35 7.88 -14.43 20.67
N GLY A 36 7.42 -14.03 21.86
CA GLY A 36 6.18 -13.26 22.02
C GLY A 36 6.27 -11.88 21.36
N THR A 37 7.37 -11.16 21.55
CA THR A 37 7.60 -9.85 20.91
C THR A 37 7.75 -9.99 19.40
N ALA A 38 8.50 -10.99 18.93
CA ALA A 38 8.71 -11.24 17.51
C ALA A 38 7.38 -11.55 16.78
N LEU A 39 6.53 -12.39 17.38
CA LEU A 39 5.20 -12.69 16.87
C LEU A 39 4.31 -11.44 16.82
N ALA A 40 4.31 -10.65 17.89
CA ALA A 40 3.51 -9.43 17.97
C ALA A 40 3.93 -8.40 16.91
N ILE A 41 5.23 -8.23 16.68
CA ILE A 41 5.75 -7.30 15.65
C ILE A 41 5.48 -7.85 14.25
N GLY A 42 5.99 -9.03 13.93
CA GLY A 42 5.95 -9.55 12.56
C GLY A 42 4.52 -9.86 12.09
N LEU A 43 3.76 -10.64 12.87
CA LEU A 43 2.38 -10.97 12.51
C LEU A 43 1.42 -9.80 12.72
N GLY A 44 1.64 -8.96 13.74
CA GLY A 44 0.83 -7.77 13.97
C GLY A 44 0.96 -6.77 12.81
N LEU A 45 2.18 -6.53 12.32
CA LEU A 45 2.40 -5.69 11.15
C LEU A 45 1.86 -6.32 9.87
N ALA A 46 2.04 -7.63 9.68
CA ALA A 46 1.44 -8.34 8.54
C ALA A 46 -0.08 -8.18 8.52
N ALA A 47 -0.75 -8.37 9.66
CA ALA A 47 -2.18 -8.15 9.79
C ALA A 47 -2.57 -6.68 9.53
N ALA A 48 -1.79 -5.72 10.05
CA ALA A 48 -2.02 -4.30 9.80
C ALA A 48 -1.95 -3.95 8.30
N CYS A 49 -1.03 -4.56 7.55
CA CYS A 49 -0.95 -4.41 6.09
C CYS A 49 -2.21 -4.93 5.38
N LEU A 50 -2.69 -6.13 5.74
CA LEU A 50 -3.90 -6.72 5.14
C LEU A 50 -5.16 -5.92 5.48
N VAL A 51 -5.29 -5.48 6.74
CA VAL A 51 -6.39 -4.60 7.17
C VAL A 51 -6.35 -3.29 6.39
N THR A 52 -5.18 -2.67 6.29
CA THR A 52 -5.00 -1.42 5.54
C THR A 52 -5.33 -1.59 4.07
N ALA A 53 -4.93 -2.70 3.44
CA ALA A 53 -5.30 -3.02 2.06
C ALA A 53 -6.83 -3.08 1.86
N GLY A 54 -7.56 -3.65 2.82
CA GLY A 54 -9.03 -3.65 2.83
C GLY A 54 -9.65 -2.26 3.06
N LEU A 55 -8.95 -1.37 3.77
CA LEU A 55 -9.38 -0.01 4.10
C LEU A 55 -9.05 1.03 3.02
N LEU A 56 -8.27 0.70 1.98
CA LEU A 56 -7.97 1.61 0.84
C LEU A 56 -9.19 2.06 0.04
N ARG A 57 -10.40 1.58 0.38
CA ARG A 57 -11.66 2.16 -0.10
C ARG A 57 -11.82 3.63 0.32
N ALA A 58 -11.25 4.01 1.47
CA ALA A 58 -11.29 5.37 2.00
C ALA A 58 -9.95 6.09 1.77
N GLU A 59 -10.01 7.40 1.47
CA GLU A 59 -8.81 8.23 1.21
C GLU A 59 -7.84 8.24 2.40
N TRP A 60 -8.36 8.20 3.62
CA TRP A 60 -7.53 8.18 4.83
C TRP A 60 -6.74 6.87 5.00
N GLY A 61 -7.20 5.76 4.38
CA GLY A 61 -6.49 4.49 4.39
C GLY A 61 -5.11 4.57 3.73
N TYR A 62 -4.90 5.53 2.83
CA TYR A 62 -3.58 5.78 2.26
C TYR A 62 -2.61 6.39 3.29
N LEU A 63 -3.09 7.17 4.27
CA LEU A 63 -2.21 7.66 5.34
C LEU A 63 -1.68 6.50 6.18
N LEU A 64 -2.54 5.51 6.51
CA LEU A 64 -2.11 4.30 7.20
C LEU A 64 -1.02 3.55 6.41
N GLY A 65 -1.17 3.45 5.10
CA GLY A 65 -0.15 2.85 4.24
C GLY A 65 1.20 3.57 4.33
N HIS A 66 1.22 4.91 4.32
CA HIS A 66 2.46 5.66 4.52
C HIS A 66 3.07 5.42 5.91
N THR A 67 2.24 5.34 6.96
CA THR A 67 2.70 4.99 8.31
C THR A 67 3.34 3.61 8.33
N ILE A 68 2.73 2.62 7.69
CA ILE A 68 3.29 1.27 7.56
C ILE A 68 4.65 1.31 6.87
N GLN A 69 4.83 2.10 5.79
CA GLN A 69 6.14 2.21 5.13
C GLN A 69 7.23 2.73 6.06
N VAL A 70 6.93 3.77 6.85
CA VAL A 70 7.89 4.31 7.82
C VAL A 70 8.23 3.27 8.89
N VAL A 71 7.24 2.52 9.37
CA VAL A 71 7.45 1.45 10.35
C VAL A 71 8.27 0.29 9.75
N ALA A 72 8.01 -0.10 8.50
CA ALA A 72 8.74 -1.15 7.81
C ALA A 72 10.22 -0.78 7.62
N VAL A 73 10.51 0.47 7.25
CA VAL A 73 11.90 0.97 7.19
C VAL A 73 12.52 1.03 8.59
N GLY A 74 11.77 1.50 9.59
CA GLY A 74 12.21 1.54 10.99
C GLY A 74 12.50 0.16 11.57
N LEU A 75 11.82 -0.89 11.09
CA LEU A 75 12.12 -2.27 11.46
C LEU A 75 13.56 -2.68 11.09
N GLY A 76 14.22 -1.94 10.19
CA GLY A 76 15.65 -2.03 9.91
C GLY A 76 16.56 -1.98 11.14
N PHE A 77 16.16 -1.26 12.19
CA PHE A 77 16.92 -1.21 13.44
C PHE A 77 16.93 -2.53 14.22
N VAL A 78 15.91 -3.36 14.01
CA VAL A 78 15.81 -4.69 14.62
C VAL A 78 16.32 -5.75 13.63
N VAL A 79 15.88 -5.66 12.38
CA VAL A 79 16.21 -6.57 11.29
C VAL A 79 16.95 -5.79 10.20
N PRO A 80 18.29 -5.72 10.20
CA PRO A 80 19.06 -4.85 9.30
C PRO A 80 18.74 -4.99 7.81
N MET A 81 18.35 -6.19 7.34
CA MET A 81 17.92 -6.41 5.96
C MET A 81 16.69 -5.58 5.55
N MET A 82 15.85 -5.16 6.50
CA MET A 82 14.71 -4.27 6.23
C MET A 82 15.14 -2.86 5.82
N PHE A 83 16.40 -2.43 6.06
CA PHE A 83 16.91 -1.20 5.44
C PHE A 83 17.07 -1.32 3.92
N VAL A 84 17.02 -2.52 3.35
CA VAL A 84 16.96 -2.73 1.91
C VAL A 84 15.52 -2.98 1.46
N LEU A 85 14.83 -3.93 2.08
CA LEU A 85 13.48 -4.34 1.67
C LEU A 85 12.42 -3.26 1.95
N GLY A 86 12.51 -2.58 3.10
CA GLY A 86 11.58 -1.51 3.48
C GLY A 86 11.56 -0.37 2.46
N PRO A 87 12.71 0.25 2.10
CA PRO A 87 12.74 1.28 1.07
C PRO A 87 12.26 0.80 -0.30
N ILE A 88 12.54 -0.44 -0.71
CA ILE A 88 12.03 -0.99 -1.98
C ILE A 88 10.50 -1.03 -1.97
N LEU A 89 9.89 -1.53 -0.89
CA LEU A 89 8.43 -1.57 -0.74
C LEU A 89 7.85 -0.15 -0.66
N ALA A 90 8.52 0.78 0.04
CA ALA A 90 8.10 2.17 0.12
C ALA A 90 8.13 2.87 -1.25
N LEU A 91 9.12 2.59 -2.09
CA LEU A 91 9.19 3.07 -3.46
C LEU A 91 8.07 2.48 -4.32
N LEU A 92 7.82 1.17 -4.21
CA LEU A 92 6.70 0.52 -4.90
C LEU A 92 5.35 1.10 -4.46
N TRP A 93 5.18 1.37 -3.17
CA TRP A 93 4.00 2.02 -2.62
C TRP A 93 3.81 3.43 -3.17
N GLY A 94 4.86 4.27 -3.08
CA GLY A 94 4.82 5.65 -3.55
C GLY A 94 4.55 5.76 -5.05
N THR A 95 5.17 4.89 -5.85
CA THR A 95 4.93 4.82 -7.30
C THR A 95 3.53 4.32 -7.63
N ALA A 96 3.04 3.26 -6.98
CA ALA A 96 1.67 2.77 -7.12
C ALA A 96 0.63 3.85 -6.79
N TYR A 97 0.86 4.58 -5.70
CA TYR A 97 0.00 5.69 -5.27
C TYR A 97 0.01 6.84 -6.28
N GLY A 98 1.20 7.28 -6.71
CA GLY A 98 1.36 8.37 -7.67
C GLY A 98 0.77 8.06 -9.05
N VAL A 99 1.10 6.90 -9.62
CA VAL A 99 0.57 6.43 -10.91
C VAL A 99 -0.94 6.25 -10.83
N GLY A 100 -1.44 5.64 -9.75
CA GLY A 100 -2.87 5.46 -9.54
C GLY A 100 -3.63 6.78 -9.52
N ARG A 101 -3.10 7.79 -8.82
CA ARG A 101 -3.68 9.15 -8.80
C ARG A 101 -3.67 9.82 -10.18
N LYS A 102 -2.58 9.65 -10.94
CA LYS A 102 -2.47 10.20 -12.30
C LYS A 102 -3.54 9.60 -13.22
N ILE A 103 -3.67 8.27 -13.22
CA ILE A 103 -4.65 7.55 -14.03
C ILE A 103 -6.09 7.94 -13.64
N GLU A 104 -6.38 8.09 -12.36
CA GLU A 104 -7.71 8.52 -11.90
C GLU A 104 -8.04 9.93 -12.38
N ARG A 105 -7.08 10.85 -12.37
CA ARG A 105 -7.24 12.22 -12.87
C ARG A 105 -7.52 12.24 -14.38
N GLU A 106 -6.72 11.53 -15.16
CA GLU A 106 -6.89 11.44 -16.63
C GLU A 106 -8.24 10.84 -17.00
N ARG A 107 -8.70 9.82 -16.27
CA ARG A 107 -10.03 9.22 -16.47
C ARG A 107 -11.16 10.19 -16.12
N ALA A 108 -11.03 10.93 -15.02
CA ALA A 108 -12.03 11.93 -14.64
C ALA A 108 -12.17 13.03 -15.71
N GLU A 109 -11.07 13.50 -16.28
CA GLU A 109 -11.07 14.47 -17.38
C GLU A 109 -11.73 13.91 -18.64
N ALA A 110 -11.42 12.67 -19.03
CA ALA A 110 -12.04 12.03 -20.19
C ALA A 110 -13.57 11.87 -20.04
N HIS A 111 -14.04 11.50 -18.85
CA HIS A 111 -15.48 11.37 -18.58
C HIS A 111 -16.22 12.72 -18.62
N ALA A 112 -15.58 13.82 -18.21
CA ALA A 112 -16.17 15.16 -18.32
C ALA A 112 -16.35 15.58 -19.79
N VAL A 113 -15.36 15.29 -20.65
CA VAL A 113 -15.43 15.61 -22.08
C VAL A 113 -16.51 14.80 -22.80
N SER A 114 -16.62 13.49 -22.52
CA SER A 114 -17.68 12.67 -23.13
C SER A 114 -19.08 13.07 -22.69
N GLY A 115 -19.25 13.49 -21.43
CA GLY A 115 -20.55 13.96 -20.93
C GLY A 115 -21.01 15.26 -21.59
N GLU A 116 -20.10 16.19 -21.87
CA GLU A 116 -20.41 17.43 -22.59
C GLU A 116 -20.85 17.12 -24.04
N SER A 117 -20.13 16.24 -24.75
CA SER A 117 -20.46 15.87 -26.13
C SER A 117 -21.79 15.10 -26.27
N ASP A 118 -22.17 14.31 -25.27
CA ASP A 118 -23.47 13.63 -25.26
C ASP A 118 -24.62 14.63 -24.99
N ALA A 119 -24.40 15.62 -24.13
CA ALA A 119 -25.37 16.69 -23.85
C ALA A 119 -25.58 17.64 -25.04
N GLU A 120 -24.49 18.02 -25.74
CA GLU A 120 -24.57 18.80 -26.99
C GLU A 120 -25.36 18.05 -28.06
N ARG A 121 -25.09 16.75 -28.25
CA ARG A 121 -25.83 15.90 -29.21
C ARG A 121 -27.32 15.77 -28.91
N GLU A 122 -27.72 15.73 -27.63
CA GLU A 122 -29.13 15.65 -27.26
C GLU A 122 -29.87 16.98 -27.46
N SER A 123 -29.17 18.12 -27.39
CA SER A 123 -29.77 19.44 -27.66
C SER A 123 -29.99 19.76 -29.15
N ASP A 124 -29.26 19.07 -30.04
CA ASP A 124 -29.34 19.23 -31.50
C ASP A 124 -30.43 18.35 -32.17
N VAL A 125 -31.11 17.48 -31.41
CA VAL A 125 -32.17 16.57 -31.87
C VAL A 125 -33.55 17.06 -31.46
#